data_AF-A0A7R9QWG6-F1
#
_entry.id   AF-A0A7R9QWG6-F1
#
_cell.length_a   1.000
_cell.length_b   1.000
_cell.length_c   1.000
_cell.angle_alpha   90.00
_cell.angle_beta   90.00
_cell.angle_gamma   90.00
#
_symmetry.space_group_name_H-M   'P 1'
#
loop_
_entity.id
_entity.type
_entity.pdbx_description
1 polymer ?
#
loop_
_entity_poly.entity_id
_entity_poly.type
_entity_poly.pdbx_seq_one_letter_code
_entity_poly.pdbx_strand_id
1 'polypeptide(L)'
;SDPLIIINGRVNTNANTQLKTEVCKAYPVDQRPDTPCSGVTGTPDTTDPTPVPSDTVKVQVYYSPLSQKSVDFIKLNTKDNNKGIYDLLTPGTHGNAKYNIEFDYIPWGRATRIPDAQGKNVYTCPEGDTDCLGTRLHACIARNHVTQYENHHEFFMVLCTATGANWKTNPLGDVITCARNVNDLLDDGPSLEMCAKNTNDNRYLDQTLAATDIVYPAITDTSDPLVIINGVRNDKALTDLRTEVCNAYTVILIFKI
;
A
#
# COMPACT_ATOMS: atom_id res chain seq x y z
N SER A 1 -2.76 21.49 -24.22
CA SER A 1 -3.47 20.27 -23.81
C SER A 1 -4.04 20.53 -22.44
N ASP A 2 -5.30 20.18 -22.22
CA ASP A 2 -5.91 20.29 -20.88
C ASP A 2 -5.20 19.33 -19.91
N PRO A 3 -5.13 19.66 -18.61
CA PRO A 3 -4.53 18.77 -17.62
C PRO A 3 -5.30 17.45 -17.55
N LEU A 4 -4.56 16.36 -17.30
CA LEU A 4 -5.13 15.03 -17.15
C LEU A 4 -5.49 14.86 -15.66
N ILE A 5 -6.79 14.81 -15.34
CA ILE A 5 -7.24 14.65 -13.96
C ILE A 5 -7.58 13.19 -13.70
N ILE A 6 -6.94 12.62 -12.66
CA ILE A 6 -7.12 11.23 -12.24
C ILE A 6 -7.85 11.21 -10.90
N ILE A 7 -9.00 10.51 -10.85
CA ILE A 7 -9.80 10.30 -9.64
C ILE A 7 -9.89 8.79 -9.42
N ASN A 8 -9.46 8.30 -8.25
CA ASN A 8 -9.39 6.86 -7.92
C ASN A 8 -8.66 6.02 -8.98
N GLY A 9 -7.51 6.51 -9.45
CA GLY A 9 -6.68 5.81 -10.46
C GLY A 9 -7.20 5.88 -11.90
N ARG A 10 -8.29 6.61 -12.16
CA ARG A 10 -8.96 6.67 -13.47
C ARG A 10 -8.95 8.08 -14.03
N VAL A 11 -8.70 8.24 -15.34
CA VAL A 11 -8.86 9.55 -15.98
C VAL A 11 -10.32 9.93 -16.05
N ASN A 12 -10.60 11.14 -15.58
CA ASN A 12 -11.90 11.74 -15.67
C ASN A 12 -11.79 12.98 -16.55
N THR A 13 -12.18 12.83 -17.81
CA THR A 13 -12.16 13.92 -18.80
C THR A 13 -13.14 15.03 -18.44
N ASN A 14 -14.23 14.70 -17.73
CA ASN A 14 -15.21 15.67 -17.25
C ASN A 14 -14.68 16.50 -16.07
N ALA A 15 -13.73 15.97 -15.30
CA ALA A 15 -13.19 16.65 -14.12
C ALA A 15 -12.50 17.98 -14.46
N ASN A 16 -12.03 18.18 -15.70
CA ASN A 16 -11.49 19.46 -16.15
C ASN A 16 -12.51 20.60 -16.08
N THR A 17 -13.80 20.29 -16.16
CA THR A 17 -14.89 21.27 -16.06
C THR A 17 -15.76 21.07 -14.83
N GLN A 18 -15.74 19.87 -14.23
CA GLN A 18 -16.65 19.47 -13.14
C GLN A 18 -15.95 18.69 -12.01
N LEU A 19 -14.70 19.05 -11.67
CA LEU A 19 -13.87 18.34 -10.68
C LEU A 19 -14.65 17.97 -9.41
N LYS A 20 -15.34 18.94 -8.81
CA LYS A 20 -16.13 18.72 -7.59
C LYS A 20 -17.19 17.63 -7.78
N THR A 21 -18.00 17.72 -8.83
CA THR A 21 -19.07 16.76 -9.13
C THR A 21 -18.49 15.36 -9.35
N GLU A 22 -17.39 15.27 -10.09
CA GLU A 22 -16.77 14.00 -10.46
C GLU A 22 -16.05 13.34 -9.28
N VAL A 23 -15.37 14.10 -8.43
CA VAL A 23 -14.81 13.60 -7.16
C VAL A 23 -15.92 13.10 -6.25
N CYS A 24 -17.02 13.84 -6.14
CA CYS A 24 -18.15 13.46 -5.29
C CYS A 24 -18.88 12.22 -5.82
N LYS A 25 -19.02 12.07 -7.14
CA LYS A 25 -19.61 10.87 -7.75
C LYS A 25 -18.77 9.61 -7.54
N ALA A 26 -17.46 9.75 -7.31
CA ALA A 26 -16.58 8.62 -7.03
C ALA A 26 -16.88 7.96 -5.67
N TYR A 27 -17.61 8.64 -4.78
CA TYR A 27 -18.14 8.07 -3.54
C TYR A 27 -19.56 7.50 -3.72
N PRO A 28 -19.90 6.40 -3.02
CA PRO A 28 -21.29 5.94 -2.88
C PRO A 28 -22.21 7.06 -2.34
N VAL A 29 -23.47 7.05 -2.77
CA VAL A 29 -24.44 8.12 -2.46
C VAL A 29 -24.61 8.32 -0.95
N ASP A 30 -24.64 7.24 -0.19
CA ASP A 30 -24.79 7.21 1.27
C ASP A 30 -23.54 7.61 2.05
N GLN A 31 -22.41 7.84 1.37
CA GLN A 31 -21.11 8.09 1.98
C GLN A 31 -20.38 9.30 1.39
N ARG A 32 -21.08 10.11 0.59
CA ARG A 32 -20.55 11.38 0.10
C ARG A 32 -20.35 12.34 1.27
N PRO A 33 -19.16 12.96 1.41
CA PRO A 33 -18.95 13.98 2.43
C PRO A 33 -19.89 15.16 2.18
N ASP A 34 -20.67 15.57 3.19
CA ASP A 34 -21.62 16.69 3.07
C ASP A 34 -20.96 17.96 2.50
N THR A 35 -19.69 18.21 2.84
CA THR A 35 -18.90 19.27 2.22
C THR A 35 -17.60 18.66 1.66
N PRO A 36 -17.30 18.81 0.35
CA PRO A 36 -17.96 19.67 -0.62
C PRO A 36 -19.21 19.06 -1.29
N CYS A 37 -19.58 17.80 -1.07
CA CYS A 37 -20.49 17.07 -1.97
C CYS A 37 -21.99 17.34 -1.81
N SER A 38 -22.40 18.26 -0.92
CA SER A 38 -23.79 18.69 -0.81
C SER A 38 -24.34 19.17 -2.16
N GLY A 39 -25.51 18.65 -2.52
CA GLY A 39 -26.22 18.94 -3.76
C GLY A 39 -25.74 18.15 -4.99
N VAL A 40 -24.69 17.31 -4.88
CA VAL A 40 -24.26 16.46 -6.00
C VAL A 40 -25.19 15.24 -6.10
N THR A 41 -26.13 15.31 -7.03
CA THR A 41 -27.04 14.21 -7.37
C THR A 41 -26.48 13.35 -8.50
N GLY A 42 -26.78 12.04 -8.47
CA GLY A 42 -26.39 11.10 -9.52
C GLY A 42 -25.83 9.81 -8.92
N THR A 43 -26.07 8.69 -9.59
CA THR A 43 -25.43 7.41 -9.26
C THR A 43 -23.93 7.52 -9.50
N PRO A 44 -23.09 6.74 -8.78
CA PRO A 44 -21.69 6.57 -9.15
C PRO A 44 -21.62 6.32 -10.65
N ASP A 45 -20.75 7.04 -11.35
CA ASP A 45 -20.63 6.86 -12.79
C ASP A 45 -20.07 5.45 -13.04
N THR A 46 -20.95 4.54 -13.44
CA THR A 46 -20.59 3.16 -13.79
C THR A 46 -20.16 3.06 -15.25
N THR A 47 -20.22 4.15 -16.04
CA THR A 47 -19.64 4.16 -17.37
C THR A 47 -18.13 4.20 -17.21
N ASP A 48 -17.56 3.00 -17.21
CA ASP A 48 -16.16 2.69 -16.90
C ASP A 48 -15.23 3.54 -17.78
N PRO A 49 -14.59 4.60 -17.24
CA PRO A 49 -13.65 5.38 -18.02
C PRO A 49 -12.42 4.50 -18.28
N THR A 50 -11.96 4.53 -19.51
CA THR A 50 -10.80 3.76 -19.98
C THR A 50 -9.59 4.00 -19.07
N PRO A 51 -8.95 2.94 -18.54
CA PRO A 51 -7.72 3.07 -17.77
C PRO A 51 -6.69 3.88 -18.55
N VAL A 52 -5.98 4.82 -17.91
CA VAL A 52 -4.83 5.45 -18.56
C VAL A 52 -3.80 4.36 -18.81
N PRO A 53 -3.33 4.20 -20.06
CA PRO A 53 -2.23 3.30 -20.33
C PRO A 53 -0.96 3.86 -19.68
N SER A 54 -0.68 3.43 -18.44
CA SER A 54 0.61 3.62 -17.80
C SER A 54 1.49 2.42 -18.15
N ASP A 55 2.71 2.65 -18.65
CA ASP A 55 3.68 1.57 -18.83
C ASP A 55 4.16 0.97 -17.49
N THR A 56 3.64 1.50 -16.37
CA THR A 56 3.88 1.04 -15.01
C THR A 56 2.59 0.55 -14.36
N VAL A 57 2.60 -0.68 -13.86
CA VAL A 57 1.53 -1.20 -13.00
C VAL A 57 1.86 -0.80 -11.57
N LYS A 58 0.99 -0.03 -10.93
CA LYS A 58 1.13 0.35 -9.54
C LYS A 58 0.36 -0.64 -8.66
N VAL A 59 1.04 -1.25 -7.71
CA VAL A 59 0.47 -2.19 -6.75
C VAL A 59 0.68 -1.65 -5.36
N GLN A 60 -0.41 -1.51 -4.61
CA GLN A 60 -0.37 -1.06 -3.23
C GLN A 60 -0.90 -2.17 -2.34
N VAL A 61 -0.13 -2.54 -1.32
CA VAL A 61 -0.48 -3.57 -0.35
C VAL A 61 -0.67 -2.91 1.00
N TYR A 62 -1.91 -2.86 1.46
CA TYR A 62 -2.23 -2.39 2.81
C TYR A 62 -2.28 -3.60 3.74
N TYR A 63 -1.56 -3.54 4.85
CA TYR A 63 -1.41 -4.71 5.72
C TYR A 63 -1.13 -4.34 7.17
N SER A 64 -1.59 -5.18 8.11
CA SER A 64 -1.09 -5.16 9.50
C SER A 64 0.16 -6.06 9.63
N PRO A 65 1.32 -5.56 10.11
CA PRO A 65 2.55 -6.36 10.14
C PRO A 65 2.50 -7.62 11.00
N LEU A 66 1.67 -7.68 12.05
CA LEU A 66 1.52 -8.87 12.89
C LEU A 66 0.31 -9.75 12.55
N SER A 67 -0.58 -9.30 11.67
CA SER A 67 -1.73 -10.09 11.23
C SER A 67 -1.25 -11.34 10.50
N GLN A 68 -1.73 -12.51 10.93
CA GLN A 68 -1.32 -13.77 10.33
C GLN A 68 -1.64 -13.83 8.84
N LYS A 69 -2.80 -13.29 8.42
CA LYS A 69 -3.19 -13.23 7.00
C LYS A 69 -2.21 -12.39 6.17
N SER A 70 -1.78 -11.26 6.72
CA SER A 70 -0.83 -10.34 6.07
C SER A 70 0.54 -10.98 5.94
N VAL A 71 1.02 -11.62 7.01
CA VAL A 71 2.26 -12.39 7.01
C VAL A 71 2.20 -13.54 6.01
N ASP A 72 1.09 -14.27 5.97
CA ASP A 72 0.89 -15.38 5.03
C ASP A 72 0.84 -14.89 3.59
N PHE A 73 0.18 -13.77 3.30
CA PHE A 73 0.19 -13.14 1.99
C PHE A 73 1.61 -12.75 1.57
N ILE A 74 2.38 -12.07 2.43
CA ILE A 74 3.78 -11.71 2.14
C ILE A 74 4.63 -12.96 1.91
N LYS A 75 4.45 -14.04 2.68
CA LYS A 75 5.17 -15.31 2.53
C LYS A 75 4.78 -16.09 1.28
N LEU A 76 3.49 -16.18 0.99
CA LEU A 76 2.96 -16.92 -0.16
C LEU A 76 3.50 -16.33 -1.46
N ASN A 77 3.59 -15.02 -1.52
CA ASN A 77 4.17 -14.32 -2.66
C ASN A 77 5.70 -14.43 -2.74
N THR A 78 6.37 -15.22 -1.89
CA THR A 78 7.84 -15.31 -1.84
C THR A 78 8.45 -16.70 -1.79
N LYS A 79 7.69 -17.74 -1.42
CA LYS A 79 8.31 -19.04 -1.06
C LYS A 79 8.16 -20.21 -2.03
N ASP A 80 7.37 -20.13 -3.10
CA ASP A 80 7.19 -21.28 -4.01
C ASP A 80 7.52 -21.02 -5.49
N ASN A 81 8.59 -21.67 -5.94
CA ASN A 81 8.89 -22.16 -7.29
C ASN A 81 8.04 -21.61 -8.46
N ASN A 82 8.26 -20.35 -8.85
CA ASN A 82 7.81 -19.68 -10.09
C ASN A 82 6.51 -18.86 -10.05
N LYS A 83 6.00 -18.36 -8.92
CA LYS A 83 4.81 -17.45 -8.95
C LYS A 83 4.82 -16.26 -7.97
N GLY A 84 5.95 -16.01 -7.32
CA GLY A 84 6.04 -14.93 -6.33
C GLY A 84 6.25 -13.54 -6.92
N ILE A 85 5.96 -12.51 -6.12
CA ILE A 85 6.29 -11.10 -6.40
C ILE A 85 7.79 -10.89 -6.61
N TYR A 86 8.63 -11.75 -6.00
CA TYR A 86 10.08 -11.75 -6.17
C TYR A 86 10.47 -11.93 -7.66
N ASP A 87 9.75 -12.78 -8.40
CA ASP A 87 9.99 -12.97 -9.83
C ASP A 87 9.54 -11.77 -10.67
N LEU A 88 8.63 -10.94 -10.14
CA LEU A 88 8.20 -9.69 -10.77
C LEU A 88 9.18 -8.53 -10.51
N LEU A 89 9.86 -8.57 -9.36
CA LEU A 89 10.80 -7.53 -8.93
C LEU A 89 12.22 -7.79 -9.45
N THR A 90 12.64 -9.05 -9.60
CA THR A 90 14.01 -9.36 -10.03
C THR A 90 14.18 -9.32 -11.55
N PRO A 91 15.06 -8.46 -12.13
CA PRO A 91 15.19 -8.28 -13.58
C PRO A 91 15.80 -9.47 -14.37
N GLY A 92 15.84 -10.69 -13.86
CA GLY A 92 16.75 -11.74 -14.35
C GLY A 92 16.13 -13.01 -14.94
N THR A 93 14.92 -13.41 -14.53
CA THR A 93 14.44 -14.79 -14.79
C THR A 93 13.57 -14.93 -16.03
N HIS A 94 13.01 -13.83 -16.56
CA HIS A 94 12.17 -13.83 -17.75
C HIS A 94 12.65 -12.74 -18.71
N GLY A 95 13.49 -13.12 -19.68
CA GLY A 95 14.22 -12.22 -20.57
C GLY A 95 13.46 -10.98 -21.05
N ASN A 96 14.12 -9.82 -20.94
CA ASN A 96 13.85 -8.55 -21.61
C ASN A 96 12.49 -7.85 -21.37
N ALA A 97 11.53 -8.46 -20.68
CA ALA A 97 10.31 -7.77 -20.25
C ALA A 97 10.59 -7.01 -18.95
N LYS A 98 11.08 -5.77 -19.07
CA LYS A 98 11.17 -4.80 -17.97
C LYS A 98 9.74 -4.40 -17.60
N TYR A 99 9.01 -5.25 -16.88
CA TYR A 99 7.74 -4.83 -16.28
C TYR A 99 8.08 -3.68 -15.34
N ASN A 100 7.60 -2.48 -15.64
CA ASN A 100 7.67 -1.40 -14.65
C ASN A 100 6.54 -1.70 -13.67
N ILE A 101 6.88 -2.24 -12.51
CA ILE A 101 5.92 -2.43 -11.44
C ILE A 101 6.38 -1.60 -10.26
N GLU A 102 5.50 -0.74 -9.78
CA GLU A 102 5.73 0.06 -8.59
C GLU A 102 4.96 -0.59 -7.45
N PHE A 103 5.67 -1.00 -6.40
CA PHE A 103 5.08 -1.63 -5.22
C PHE A 103 5.15 -0.67 -4.04
N ASP A 104 4.00 -0.37 -3.44
CA ASP A 104 3.90 0.35 -2.17
C ASP A 104 3.44 -0.62 -1.08
N TYR A 105 4.24 -0.80 -0.03
CA TYR A 105 3.81 -1.49 1.18
C TYR A 105 3.34 -0.46 2.19
N ILE A 106 2.06 -0.53 2.57
CA ILE A 106 1.42 0.47 3.43
C ILE A 106 1.09 -0.20 4.77
N PRO A 107 2.01 -0.16 5.75
CA PRO A 107 1.84 -0.79 7.06
C PRO A 107 0.92 0.06 7.92
N TRP A 108 -0.38 -0.13 7.79
CA TRP A 108 -1.40 0.46 8.67
C TRP A 108 -2.29 -0.62 9.25
N GLY A 109 -2.80 -1.48 8.36
CA GLY A 109 -3.72 -2.53 8.71
C GLY A 109 -5.03 -1.96 9.24
N ARG A 110 -5.31 -2.25 10.51
CA ARG A 110 -6.53 -1.84 11.22
C ARG A 110 -6.25 -0.95 12.43
N ALA A 111 -5.12 -0.24 12.45
CA ALA A 111 -4.83 0.70 13.51
C ALA A 111 -5.89 1.83 13.53
N THR A 112 -6.30 2.23 14.72
CA THR A 112 -7.24 3.34 14.93
C THR A 112 -6.52 4.53 15.52
N ARG A 113 -6.88 5.75 15.08
CA ARG A 113 -6.38 7.01 15.63
C ARG A 113 -7.44 7.67 16.49
N ILE A 114 -7.10 7.95 17.74
CA ILE A 114 -7.97 8.65 18.69
C ILE A 114 -7.16 9.82 19.28
N PRO A 115 -7.64 11.07 19.21
CA PRO A 115 -6.97 12.18 19.89
C PRO A 115 -7.08 12.04 21.41
N ASP A 116 -5.99 12.28 22.15
CA ASP A 116 -6.00 12.35 23.60
C ASP A 116 -6.61 13.67 24.13
N ALA A 117 -6.63 13.83 25.46
CA ALA A 117 -7.17 15.02 26.12
C ALA A 117 -6.44 16.33 25.74
N GLN A 118 -5.24 16.22 25.17
CA GLN A 118 -4.40 17.33 24.72
C GLN A 118 -4.49 17.52 23.19
N GLY A 119 -5.31 16.72 22.50
CA GLY A 119 -5.44 16.73 21.05
C GLY A 119 -4.29 16.05 20.31
N LYS A 120 -3.40 15.32 21.00
CA LYS A 120 -2.34 14.54 20.37
C LYS A 120 -2.91 13.20 19.89
N ASN A 121 -2.52 12.80 18.68
CA ASN A 121 -2.92 11.52 18.11
C ASN A 121 -2.33 10.35 18.93
N VAL A 122 -3.22 9.50 19.45
CA VAL A 122 -2.89 8.21 20.05
C VAL A 122 -3.38 7.11 19.10
N TYR A 123 -2.52 6.12 18.87
CA TYR A 123 -2.83 5.00 17.99
C TYR A 123 -3.06 3.74 18.81
N THR A 124 -4.07 2.97 18.41
CA THR A 124 -4.36 1.65 18.98
C THR A 124 -4.36 0.65 17.85
N CYS A 125 -3.60 -0.44 18.03
CA CYS A 125 -3.51 -1.51 17.03
C CYS A 125 -4.20 -2.77 17.54
N PRO A 126 -4.76 -3.60 16.65
CA PRO A 126 -5.54 -4.77 17.05
C PRO A 126 -4.77 -5.77 17.91
N GLU A 127 -3.48 -5.97 17.61
CA GLU A 127 -2.62 -6.91 18.34
C GLU A 127 -1.78 -6.21 19.43
N GLY A 128 -2.18 -5.00 19.85
CA GLY A 128 -1.57 -4.24 20.93
C GLY A 128 -0.31 -3.45 20.54
N ASP A 129 0.48 -3.06 21.55
CA ASP A 129 1.62 -2.15 21.37
C ASP A 129 2.72 -2.70 20.46
N THR A 130 2.89 -4.02 20.44
CA THR A 130 3.87 -4.70 19.60
C THR A 130 3.52 -4.54 18.12
N ASP A 131 2.23 -4.57 17.77
CA ASP A 131 1.74 -4.35 16.41
C ASP A 131 1.91 -2.90 15.97
N CYS A 132 1.60 -1.97 16.87
CA CYS A 132 1.88 -0.56 16.65
C CYS A 132 3.38 -0.29 16.50
N LEU A 133 4.23 -1.01 17.22
CA LEU A 133 5.68 -0.93 17.03
C LEU A 133 6.10 -1.49 15.67
N GLY A 134 5.59 -2.66 15.26
CA GLY A 134 5.86 -3.25 13.95
C GLY A 134 5.42 -2.34 12.80
N THR A 135 4.24 -1.74 12.92
CA THR A 135 3.66 -0.75 11.99
C THR A 135 4.59 0.46 11.85
N ARG A 136 5.07 1.02 12.96
CA ARG A 136 6.04 2.12 12.96
C ARG A 136 7.37 1.73 12.32
N LEU A 137 7.89 0.55 12.64
CA LEU A 137 9.15 0.07 12.07
C LEU A 137 9.05 -0.07 10.55
N HIS A 138 7.95 -0.65 10.04
CA HIS A 138 7.75 -0.77 8.59
C HIS A 138 7.51 0.58 7.92
N ALA A 139 6.79 1.52 8.56
CA ALA A 139 6.65 2.88 8.04
C ALA A 139 7.99 3.62 7.99
N CYS A 140 8.88 3.37 8.97
CA CYS A 140 10.24 3.90 8.98
C CYS A 140 11.11 3.29 7.87
N ILE A 141 10.96 2.00 7.58
CA ILE A 141 11.60 1.36 6.43
C ILE A 141 11.14 2.07 5.15
N ALA A 142 9.83 2.10 4.88
CA ALA A 142 9.26 2.70 3.67
C ALA A 142 9.71 4.15 3.41
N ARG A 143 9.96 4.93 4.48
CA ARG A 143 10.43 6.31 4.38
C ARG A 143 11.78 6.45 3.66
N ASN A 144 12.71 5.55 3.93
CA ASN A 144 14.09 5.72 3.47
C ASN A 144 14.26 5.39 1.97
N HIS A 145 13.17 5.01 1.29
CA HIS A 145 13.16 4.47 -0.06
C HIS A 145 12.22 5.32 -0.94
N VAL A 146 12.77 6.33 -1.62
CA VAL A 146 12.03 7.28 -2.48
C VAL A 146 12.23 7.00 -3.98
N THR A 147 13.10 6.04 -4.33
CA THR A 147 13.45 5.68 -5.71
C THR A 147 13.12 4.23 -6.03
N GLN A 148 12.92 3.91 -7.31
CA GLN A 148 12.56 2.54 -7.75
C GLN A 148 13.59 1.47 -7.39
N TYR A 149 14.87 1.83 -7.25
CA TYR A 149 15.92 0.89 -6.80
C TYR A 149 15.74 0.50 -5.33
N GLU A 150 15.10 1.37 -4.56
CA GLU A 150 14.93 1.24 -3.12
C GLU A 150 13.66 0.42 -2.75
N ASN A 151 12.71 0.26 -3.68
CA ASN A 151 11.55 -0.63 -3.50
C ASN A 151 11.95 -2.09 -3.26
N HIS A 152 13.11 -2.53 -3.78
CA HIS A 152 13.66 -3.85 -3.47
C HIS A 152 14.06 -3.98 -2.02
N HIS A 153 14.71 -2.95 -1.47
CA HIS A 153 15.15 -2.95 -0.08
C HIS A 153 13.95 -2.97 0.86
N GLU A 154 12.95 -2.11 0.64
CA GLU A 154 11.71 -2.12 1.44
C GLU A 154 11.07 -3.51 1.42
N PHE A 155 10.93 -4.10 0.23
CA PHE A 155 10.37 -5.43 0.07
C PHE A 155 11.15 -6.49 0.86
N PHE A 156 12.48 -6.52 0.77
CA PHE A 156 13.30 -7.49 1.49
C PHE A 156 13.26 -7.30 2.99
N MET A 157 13.22 -6.05 3.46
CA MET A 157 13.06 -5.74 4.87
C MET A 157 11.72 -6.25 5.39
N VAL A 158 10.61 -5.93 4.72
CA VAL A 158 9.26 -6.38 5.08
C VAL A 158 9.14 -7.90 5.05
N LEU A 159 9.72 -8.55 4.03
CA LEU A 159 9.74 -10.02 3.93
C LEU A 159 10.55 -10.66 5.07
N CYS A 160 11.74 -10.15 5.33
CA CYS A 160 12.62 -10.68 6.36
C CYS A 160 11.96 -10.57 7.74
N THR A 161 11.36 -9.42 8.06
CA THR A 161 10.68 -9.22 9.35
C THR A 161 9.43 -10.09 9.45
N ALA A 162 8.59 -10.16 8.42
CA ALA A 162 7.40 -11.02 8.40
C ALA A 162 7.73 -12.53 8.52
N THR A 163 8.93 -12.93 8.13
CA THR A 163 9.44 -14.31 8.27
C THR A 163 10.29 -14.52 9.51
N GLY A 164 10.59 -13.45 10.26
CA GLY A 164 11.36 -13.48 11.49
C GLY A 164 10.70 -14.31 12.58
N ALA A 165 11.49 -15.11 13.28
CA ALA A 165 10.99 -16.03 14.30
C ALA A 165 10.42 -15.31 15.52
N ASN A 166 10.88 -14.08 15.79
CA ASN A 166 10.49 -13.31 16.97
C ASN A 166 9.63 -12.11 16.61
N TRP A 167 9.18 -11.94 15.37
CA TRP A 167 8.52 -10.71 14.91
C TRP A 167 7.31 -10.34 15.77
N LYS A 168 6.53 -11.34 16.20
CA LYS A 168 5.36 -11.16 17.08
C LYS A 168 5.70 -10.80 18.54
N THR A 169 6.91 -11.08 19.00
CA THR A 169 7.30 -10.92 20.41
C THR A 169 8.41 -9.88 20.62
N ASN A 170 9.23 -9.65 19.60
CA ASN A 170 10.36 -8.74 19.56
C ASN A 170 10.57 -8.18 18.14
N PRO A 171 9.66 -7.34 17.63
CA PRO A 171 9.77 -6.73 16.30
C PRO A 171 11.12 -6.04 16.09
N LEU A 172 11.60 -5.35 17.12
CA LEU A 172 12.83 -4.57 17.06
C LEU A 172 14.06 -5.45 16.82
N GLY A 173 14.18 -6.56 17.55
CA GLY A 173 15.29 -7.50 17.37
C GLY A 173 15.32 -8.12 15.96
N ASP A 174 14.14 -8.44 15.41
CA ASP A 174 14.03 -8.99 14.07
C ASP A 174 14.35 -7.93 13.00
N VAL A 175 13.89 -6.67 13.13
CA VAL A 175 14.27 -5.58 12.22
C VAL A 175 15.78 -5.35 12.21
N ILE A 176 16.43 -5.31 13.38
CA ILE A 176 17.89 -5.16 13.47
C ILE A 176 18.61 -6.32 12.78
N THR A 177 18.09 -7.53 12.94
CA THR A 177 18.63 -8.73 12.29
C THR A 177 18.46 -8.65 10.78
N CYS A 178 17.29 -8.22 10.31
CA CYS A 178 16.99 -8.05 8.89
C CYS A 178 17.84 -6.97 8.24
N ALA A 179 17.98 -5.80 8.87
CA ALA A 179 18.83 -4.71 8.39
C ALA A 179 20.26 -5.18 8.12
N ARG A 180 20.81 -6.04 8.99
CA ARG A 180 22.15 -6.63 8.78
C ARG A 180 22.21 -7.62 7.63
N ASN A 181 21.13 -8.34 7.37
CA ASN A 181 21.07 -9.40 6.36
C ASN A 181 20.76 -8.88 4.96
N VAL A 182 19.97 -7.81 4.85
CA VAL A 182 19.64 -7.18 3.55
C VAL A 182 20.86 -6.49 2.94
N ASN A 183 21.92 -6.23 3.74
CA ASN A 183 23.25 -5.75 3.32
C ASN A 183 23.20 -4.57 2.32
N ASP A 184 22.20 -3.71 2.50
CA ASP A 184 22.10 -2.42 1.82
C ASP A 184 22.28 -1.34 2.88
N LEU A 185 23.12 -0.34 2.59
CA LEU A 185 23.55 0.69 3.55
C LEU A 185 22.44 1.69 3.92
N LEU A 186 21.20 1.44 3.47
CA LEU A 186 20.08 2.38 3.56
C LEU A 186 19.44 2.39 4.94
N ASP A 187 19.43 1.24 5.63
CA ASP A 187 18.81 1.10 6.94
C ASP A 187 19.77 0.44 7.94
N ASP A 188 20.24 1.19 8.94
CA ASP A 188 20.84 0.58 10.12
C ASP A 188 19.77 0.37 11.21
N GLY A 189 19.87 -0.76 11.91
CA GLY A 189 18.92 -1.15 12.95
C GLY A 189 18.69 -0.05 14.01
N PRO A 190 19.75 0.57 14.58
CA PRO A 190 19.61 1.71 15.50
C PRO A 190 18.82 2.90 14.93
N SER A 191 19.03 3.28 13.67
CA SER A 191 18.29 4.35 13.00
C SER A 191 16.79 4.02 12.87
N LEU A 192 16.47 2.78 12.49
CA LEU A 192 15.08 2.31 12.43
C LEU A 192 14.43 2.26 13.82
N GLU A 193 15.17 1.81 14.83
CA GLU A 193 14.72 1.83 16.23
C GLU A 193 14.37 3.23 16.69
N MET A 194 15.30 4.18 16.47
CA MET A 194 15.12 5.57 16.85
C MET A 194 13.92 6.19 16.12
N CYS A 195 13.78 5.89 14.83
CA CYS A 195 12.62 6.33 14.05
C CYS A 195 11.30 5.81 14.64
N ALA A 196 11.20 4.50 14.94
CA ALA A 196 9.97 3.91 15.44
C ALA A 196 9.64 4.30 16.89
N LYS A 197 10.66 4.57 17.72
CA LYS A 197 10.47 4.98 19.12
C LYS A 197 10.19 6.47 19.30
N ASN A 198 10.51 7.31 18.31
CA ASN A 198 10.26 8.74 18.40
C ASN A 198 8.77 9.07 18.24
N THR A 199 7.99 8.84 19.29
CA THR A 199 6.54 9.08 19.38
C THR A 199 6.14 10.56 19.37
N ASN A 200 7.11 11.47 19.33
CA ASN A 200 6.86 12.90 19.11
C ASN A 200 6.77 13.23 17.62
N ASP A 201 7.24 12.34 16.75
CA ASP A 201 7.15 12.46 15.29
C ASP A 201 6.34 11.30 14.71
N ASN A 202 5.04 11.24 15.06
CA ASN A 202 4.10 10.28 14.50
C ASN A 202 3.73 10.55 13.03
N ARG A 203 4.43 11.47 12.36
CA ARG A 203 4.12 11.90 10.99
C ARG A 203 4.01 10.73 10.02
N TYR A 204 4.78 9.67 10.22
CA TYR A 204 4.77 8.50 9.33
C TYR A 204 3.53 7.65 9.53
N LEU A 205 3.10 7.45 10.79
CA LEU A 205 1.81 6.84 11.06
C LEU A 205 0.68 7.69 10.50
N ASP A 206 0.77 9.02 10.61
CA ASP A 206 -0.21 9.91 9.98
C ASP A 206 -0.19 9.85 8.44
N GLN A 207 0.96 9.67 7.81
CA GLN A 207 1.07 9.49 6.35
C GLN A 207 0.47 8.16 5.91
N THR A 208 0.81 7.07 6.60
CA THR A 208 0.26 5.73 6.32
C THR A 208 -1.24 5.67 6.60
N LEU A 209 -1.72 6.36 7.64
CA LEU A 209 -3.14 6.55 7.90
C LEU A 209 -3.81 7.33 6.78
N ALA A 210 -3.24 8.47 6.36
CA ALA A 210 -3.81 9.27 5.27
C ALA A 210 -3.90 8.47 3.96
N ALA A 211 -2.92 7.60 3.70
CA ALA A 211 -2.98 6.67 2.57
C ALA A 211 -4.09 5.61 2.73
N THR A 212 -4.42 5.21 3.96
CA THR A 212 -5.46 4.23 4.25
C THR A 212 -6.87 4.85 4.33
N ASP A 213 -6.99 6.09 4.77
CA ASP A 213 -8.27 6.83 4.89
C ASP A 213 -8.95 7.06 3.53
N ILE A 214 -8.16 7.07 2.44
CA ILE A 214 -8.69 7.20 1.07
C ILE A 214 -9.17 5.87 0.48
N VAL A 215 -8.89 4.75 1.15
CA VAL A 215 -9.25 3.42 0.66
C VAL A 215 -10.72 3.13 0.93
N TYR A 216 -11.45 2.76 -0.12
CA TYR A 216 -12.86 2.42 -0.04
C TYR A 216 -13.15 1.01 -0.58
N PRO A 217 -13.93 0.17 0.14
CA PRO A 217 -14.37 0.34 1.52
C PRO A 217 -13.20 0.29 2.51
N ALA A 218 -13.38 0.88 3.69
CA ALA A 218 -12.39 0.90 4.75
C ALA A 218 -11.91 -0.52 5.10
N ILE A 219 -10.65 -0.64 5.50
CA ILE A 219 -10.04 -1.93 5.83
C ILE A 219 -10.68 -2.51 7.10
N THR A 220 -11.10 -3.77 7.01
CA THR A 220 -11.70 -4.57 8.09
C THR A 220 -10.90 -5.83 8.34
N ASP A 221 -11.24 -6.59 9.38
CA ASP A 221 -10.66 -7.90 9.73
C ASP A 221 -10.75 -8.92 8.59
N THR A 222 -11.77 -8.78 7.76
CA THR A 222 -11.99 -9.65 6.60
C THR A 222 -11.25 -9.19 5.34
N SER A 223 -10.79 -7.95 5.31
CA SER A 223 -10.10 -7.36 4.16
C SER A 223 -8.65 -6.93 4.45
N ASP A 224 -8.05 -7.44 5.54
CA ASP A 224 -6.62 -7.32 5.82
C ASP A 224 -5.92 -8.66 5.50
N PRO A 225 -4.91 -8.68 4.61
CA PRO A 225 -4.40 -7.55 3.83
C PRO A 225 -5.35 -7.17 2.69
N LEU A 226 -5.14 -5.97 2.14
CA LEU A 226 -5.84 -5.44 0.98
C LEU A 226 -4.85 -5.13 -0.14
N VAL A 227 -5.18 -5.51 -1.36
CA VAL A 227 -4.39 -5.21 -2.56
C VAL A 227 -5.16 -4.27 -3.49
N ILE A 228 -4.49 -3.22 -3.92
CA ILE A 228 -4.97 -2.28 -4.94
C ILE A 228 -4.02 -2.34 -6.13
N ILE A 229 -4.53 -2.56 -7.34
CA ILE A 229 -3.76 -2.55 -8.59
C ILE A 229 -4.31 -1.42 -9.47
N ASN A 230 -3.45 -0.48 -9.85
CA ASN A 230 -3.80 0.72 -10.63
C ASN A 230 -5.00 1.50 -10.04
N GLY A 231 -5.01 1.66 -8.71
CA GLY A 231 -6.09 2.37 -7.99
C GLY A 231 -7.39 1.57 -7.83
N VAL A 232 -7.46 0.32 -8.30
CA VAL A 232 -8.64 -0.54 -8.16
C VAL A 232 -8.35 -1.68 -7.19
N ARG A 233 -9.24 -1.83 -6.19
CA ARG A 233 -9.21 -2.98 -5.27
C ARG A 233 -9.27 -4.30 -6.04
N ASN A 234 -8.35 -5.21 -5.73
CA ASN A 234 -8.25 -6.51 -6.38
C ASN A 234 -8.13 -7.63 -5.34
N ASP A 235 -9.27 -8.22 -4.95
CA ASP A 235 -9.29 -9.30 -3.96
C ASP A 235 -8.68 -10.62 -4.49
N LYS A 236 -8.68 -10.84 -5.82
CA LYS A 236 -8.09 -12.05 -6.43
C LYS A 236 -6.57 -12.06 -6.29
N ALA A 237 -5.95 -10.87 -6.24
CA ALA A 237 -4.53 -10.70 -6.06
C ALA A 237 -4.03 -11.25 -4.72
N LEU A 238 -4.92 -11.43 -3.72
CA LEU A 238 -4.59 -12.10 -2.45
C LEU A 238 -4.18 -13.57 -2.64
N THR A 239 -4.67 -14.22 -3.70
CA THR A 239 -4.38 -15.62 -4.00
C THR A 239 -3.44 -15.82 -5.19
N ASP A 240 -3.46 -14.90 -6.16
CA ASP A 240 -2.61 -14.98 -7.36
C ASP A 240 -2.24 -13.57 -7.85
N LEU A 241 -1.38 -12.89 -7.07
CA LEU A 241 -0.93 -11.54 -7.37
C LEU A 241 -0.27 -11.45 -8.75
N ARG A 242 0.54 -12.45 -9.11
CA ARG A 242 1.25 -12.48 -10.39
C ARG A 242 0.30 -12.39 -11.57
N THR A 243 -0.72 -13.27 -11.60
CA THR A 243 -1.70 -13.28 -12.70
C THR A 243 -2.44 -11.95 -12.79
N GLU A 244 -2.86 -11.39 -11.65
CA GLU A 244 -3.60 -10.12 -11.63
C GLU A 244 -2.75 -8.92 -12.08
N VAL A 245 -1.47 -8.87 -11.71
CA VAL A 245 -0.53 -7.85 -12.20
C VAL A 245 -0.29 -7.99 -13.72
N CYS A 246 -0.10 -9.21 -14.22
CA CYS A 246 0.04 -9.45 -15.66
C CYS A 246 -1.23 -9.05 -16.44
N ASN A 247 -2.41 -9.31 -15.88
CA ASN A 247 -3.69 -8.89 -16.48
C ASN A 247 -3.79 -7.37 -16.57
N ALA A 248 -3.41 -6.67 -15.50
CA ALA A 248 -3.38 -5.20 -15.48
C ALA A 248 -2.45 -4.63 -16.56
N TYR A 249 -1.30 -5.27 -16.80
CA TYR A 249 -0.36 -4.90 -17.86
C TYR A 249 -0.94 -5.14 -19.27
N THR A 250 -1.68 -6.23 -19.48
CA THR A 250 -2.22 -6.60 -20.80
C THR A 250 -3.34 -5.65 -21.24
N VAL A 251 -4.17 -5.20 -20.30
CA VAL A 251 -5.23 -4.21 -20.56
C VAL A 251 -4.63 -2.91 -21.10
N ILE A 252 -3.47 -2.48 -20.58
CA ILE A 252 -2.77 -1.27 -21.01
C ILE A 252 -2.34 -1.36 -22.48
N LEU A 253 -1.86 -2.51 -22.93
CA LEU A 253 -1.34 -2.68 -24.30
C LEU A 253 -2.45 -2.67 -25.37
N ILE A 254 -3.64 -3.18 -25.06
CA ILE A 254 -4.77 -3.23 -26.02
C ILE A 254 -5.28 -1.82 -26.35
N PHE A 255 -5.16 -0.86 -25.42
CA PHE A 255 -5.56 0.53 -25.64
C PHE A 255 -4.50 1.38 -26.36
N LYS A 256 -3.28 0.86 -26.58
CA LYS A 256 -2.20 1.58 -27.28
C LYS A 256 -2.19 1.37 -28.81
N ILE A 257 -3.24 0.80 -29.40
CA ILE A 257 -3.36 0.55 -30.86
C ILE A 257 -3.95 1.74 -31.59
#